data_AF-A0A0B0PG84-F1
#
_entry.id   AF-A0A0B0PG84-F1
#
_cell.length_a   1.000
_cell.length_b   1.000
_cell.length_c   1.000
_cell.angle_alpha   90.00
_cell.angle_beta   90.00
_cell.angle_gamma   90.00
#
_symmetry.space_group_name_H-M   'P 1'
#
loop_
_entity.id
_entity.type
_entity.pdbx_description
1 polymer ?
#
loop_
_entity_poly.entity_id
_entity_poly.type
_entity_poly.pdbx_seq_one_letter_code
_entity_poly.pdbx_strand_id
1 'polypeptide(L)'
;MASPYRDRTAEFRSLSQTLQKLGGGISIVNHNNNHLQDDHVSKSLPSLSSRSEFNKKASLIGSGIHETSQKIGRLAKLAKRSSMFDDPVVEIQELTALIKTDITTLNMALSDLQTLQNMEIADGNYSEDRIVHSTTVCDDLKNKLMGATKHFQDVLTARTENIKAHENRKQLFSKSTIRENPFQHQTKSVTEPPPWSSSSKVPTSSPLLGPPQNGVQAGSQLRRRPAVDGTPSNHMEMSMLQQVVPRQEEYSQGRAVALQNVESTISELSGIFTHLATMVAHQGELAIRIDEDMDQSLANVEGARSALLRHLNQISSNRWLLIKIFAAIIFFLVIFVIFVA
;
A
#
# COMPACT_ATOMS: atom_id res chain seq x y z
N MET A 1 -23.75 -9.02 -23.66
CA MET A 1 -23.29 -10.26 -24.33
C MET A 1 -21.78 -10.14 -24.47
N ALA A 2 -21.00 -10.87 -23.68
CA ALA A 2 -19.55 -10.85 -23.78
C ALA A 2 -19.09 -11.88 -24.82
N SER A 3 -18.36 -11.44 -25.83
CA SER A 3 -17.73 -12.32 -26.81
C SER A 3 -16.65 -13.18 -26.13
N PRO A 4 -16.64 -14.51 -26.33
CA PRO A 4 -15.60 -15.35 -25.77
C PRO A 4 -14.32 -15.15 -26.58
N TYR A 5 -13.27 -14.66 -25.94
CA TYR A 5 -11.95 -14.56 -26.54
C TYR A 5 -11.46 -15.97 -26.91
N ARG A 6 -11.34 -16.26 -28.20
CA ARG A 6 -10.80 -17.52 -28.71
C ARG A 6 -9.28 -17.43 -28.72
N ASP A 7 -8.62 -18.29 -27.96
CA ASP A 7 -7.17 -18.41 -27.95
C ASP A 7 -6.68 -18.95 -29.31
N ARG A 8 -5.99 -18.09 -30.08
CA ARG A 8 -5.43 -18.43 -31.41
C ARG A 8 -3.92 -18.69 -31.36
N THR A 9 -3.34 -18.84 -30.17
CA THR A 9 -1.90 -19.08 -30.00
C THR A 9 -1.46 -20.36 -30.71
N ALA A 10 -2.30 -21.39 -30.72
CA ALA A 10 -2.02 -22.65 -31.42
C ALA A 10 -2.01 -22.48 -32.96
N GLU A 11 -2.94 -21.69 -33.51
CA GLU A 11 -3.01 -21.38 -34.95
C GLU A 11 -1.79 -20.56 -35.39
N PHE A 12 -1.32 -19.63 -34.54
CA PHE A 12 -0.11 -18.86 -34.81
C PHE A 12 1.16 -19.73 -34.80
N ARG A 13 1.30 -20.63 -33.80
CA ARG A 13 2.45 -21.56 -33.72
C ARG A 13 2.51 -22.52 -34.90
N SER A 14 1.36 -23.03 -35.36
CA SER A 14 1.33 -23.91 -36.53
C SER A 14 1.70 -23.15 -37.81
N LEU A 15 1.24 -21.90 -37.95
CA LEU A 15 1.60 -21.03 -39.07
C LEU A 15 3.11 -20.72 -39.10
N SER A 16 3.71 -20.40 -37.95
CA SER A 16 5.14 -20.08 -37.87
C SER A 16 6.03 -21.29 -38.16
N GLN A 17 5.66 -22.47 -37.65
CA GLN A 17 6.34 -23.73 -37.99
C GLN A 17 6.21 -24.05 -39.48
N THR A 18 5.04 -23.81 -40.07
CA THR A 18 4.80 -24.04 -41.50
C THR A 18 5.61 -23.07 -42.36
N LEU A 19 5.69 -21.79 -41.98
CA LEU A 19 6.53 -20.79 -42.64
C LEU A 19 8.02 -21.08 -42.49
N GLN A 20 8.48 -21.58 -41.36
CA GLN A 20 9.88 -22.00 -41.19
C GLN A 20 10.21 -23.21 -42.08
N LYS A 21 9.27 -24.14 -42.22
CA LYS A 21 9.41 -25.33 -43.08
C LYS A 21 9.34 -24.99 -44.57
N LEU A 22 8.57 -23.96 -44.96
CA LEU A 22 8.51 -23.41 -46.32
C LEU A 22 9.68 -22.46 -46.63
N GLY A 23 10.18 -21.73 -45.64
CA GLY A 23 11.32 -20.80 -45.74
C GLY A 23 12.68 -21.48 -45.73
N GLY A 24 12.75 -22.78 -45.40
CA GLY A 24 13.96 -23.60 -45.50
C GLY A 24 14.47 -23.85 -46.94
N GLY A 25 13.85 -23.24 -47.95
CA GLY A 25 14.26 -23.32 -49.36
C GLY A 25 14.99 -22.07 -49.90
N ILE A 26 15.17 -21.01 -49.12
CA ILE A 26 15.97 -19.84 -49.52
C ILE A 26 17.12 -19.67 -48.54
N SER A 27 18.25 -20.26 -48.91
CA SER A 27 19.56 -19.95 -48.34
C SER A 27 19.84 -18.46 -48.50
N ILE A 28 19.63 -17.68 -47.44
CA ILE A 28 20.41 -16.46 -47.25
C ILE A 28 21.79 -16.94 -46.83
N VAL A 29 22.76 -16.70 -47.71
CA VAL A 29 24.19 -16.94 -47.53
C VAL A 29 24.61 -16.43 -46.16
N ASN A 30 24.85 -17.33 -45.21
CA ASN A 30 25.70 -17.04 -44.07
C ASN A 30 27.03 -17.72 -44.32
N HIS A 31 28.05 -16.90 -44.54
CA HIS A 31 29.43 -17.31 -44.65
C HIS A 31 29.87 -17.87 -43.29
N ASN A 32 30.50 -19.05 -43.32
CA ASN A 32 31.31 -19.72 -42.28
C ASN A 32 30.77 -21.08 -41.88
N ASN A 33 31.33 -22.14 -42.45
CA ASN A 33 32.28 -22.98 -41.73
C ASN A 33 32.59 -24.24 -42.52
N ASN A 34 33.87 -24.41 -42.85
CA ASN A 34 34.52 -25.71 -42.78
C ASN A 34 35.66 -25.53 -41.78
N HIS A 35 35.60 -26.20 -40.62
CA HIS A 35 36.62 -27.14 -40.17
C HIS A 35 36.33 -27.67 -38.75
N LEU A 36 35.96 -28.96 -38.70
CA LEU A 36 36.32 -30.02 -37.74
C LEU A 36 36.59 -29.71 -36.25
N GLN A 37 35.68 -30.28 -35.42
CA GLN A 37 35.93 -31.27 -34.36
C GLN A 37 36.34 -30.82 -32.93
N ASP A 38 35.58 -31.40 -32.00
CA ASP A 38 35.76 -31.65 -30.55
C ASP A 38 35.39 -30.64 -29.44
N ASP A 39 34.56 -31.21 -28.56
CA ASP A 39 34.37 -31.06 -27.11
C ASP A 39 33.75 -29.84 -26.43
N HIS A 40 32.64 -30.16 -25.73
CA HIS A 40 32.16 -29.59 -24.46
C HIS A 40 32.16 -28.07 -24.27
N VAL A 41 31.11 -27.38 -24.75
CA VAL A 41 30.57 -26.21 -24.01
C VAL A 41 29.05 -26.15 -24.10
N SER A 42 28.42 -26.28 -22.94
CA SER A 42 27.02 -26.00 -22.65
C SER A 42 26.58 -24.67 -23.26
N LYS A 43 25.75 -24.72 -24.31
CA LYS A 43 25.12 -23.54 -24.90
C LYS A 43 24.09 -23.00 -23.90
N SER A 44 24.54 -22.08 -23.05
CA SER A 44 23.72 -21.35 -22.09
C SER A 44 22.51 -20.73 -22.79
N LEU A 45 21.31 -20.99 -22.26
CA LEU A 45 20.12 -20.20 -22.52
C LEU A 45 20.46 -18.70 -22.38
N PRO A 46 19.82 -17.79 -23.15
CA PRO A 46 20.00 -16.36 -22.95
C PRO A 46 19.67 -16.05 -21.50
N SER A 47 20.71 -15.70 -20.74
CA SER A 47 20.63 -15.61 -19.30
C SER A 47 19.58 -14.57 -18.90
N LEU A 48 18.73 -14.91 -17.95
CA LEU A 48 17.92 -13.99 -17.14
C LEU A 48 18.78 -13.00 -16.30
N SER A 49 20.09 -12.88 -16.61
CA SER A 49 21.12 -12.28 -15.76
C SER A 49 21.55 -10.87 -16.18
N SER A 50 21.03 -10.33 -17.29
CA SER A 50 21.33 -8.97 -17.74
C SER A 50 20.13 -8.03 -17.54
N ARG A 51 19.51 -8.07 -16.36
CA ARG A 51 18.61 -6.97 -15.97
C ARG A 51 19.47 -5.70 -15.90
N SER A 52 19.16 -4.68 -16.70
CA SER A 52 19.85 -3.38 -16.65
C SER A 52 19.98 -2.91 -15.19
N GLU A 53 21.10 -2.26 -14.84
CA GLU A 53 21.31 -1.69 -13.50
C GLU A 53 20.14 -0.78 -13.09
N PHE A 54 19.58 -0.03 -14.04
CA PHE A 54 18.34 0.72 -13.88
C PHE A 54 17.20 -0.19 -13.38
N ASN A 55 16.95 -1.28 -14.10
CA ASN A 55 15.87 -2.22 -13.80
C ASN A 55 16.07 -2.93 -12.45
N LYS A 56 17.32 -3.21 -12.04
CA LYS A 56 17.63 -3.76 -10.71
C LYS A 56 17.27 -2.76 -9.61
N LYS A 57 17.73 -1.51 -9.74
CA LYS A 57 17.44 -0.42 -8.78
C LYS A 57 15.94 -0.12 -8.69
N ALA A 58 15.27 0.00 -9.84
CA ALA A 58 13.82 0.19 -9.90
C ALA A 58 13.05 -0.93 -9.18
N SER A 59 13.50 -2.19 -9.33
CA SER A 59 12.89 -3.33 -8.61
C SER A 59 13.03 -3.23 -7.10
N LEU A 60 14.21 -2.85 -6.62
CA LEU A 60 14.49 -2.72 -5.20
C LEU A 60 13.67 -1.59 -4.58
N ILE A 61 13.58 -0.45 -5.29
CA ILE A 61 12.74 0.68 -4.89
C ILE A 61 11.27 0.25 -4.83
N GLY A 62 10.76 -0.42 -5.86
CA GLY A 62 9.37 -0.90 -5.88
C GLY A 62 9.06 -1.87 -4.74
N SER A 63 9.97 -2.81 -4.46
CA SER A 63 9.83 -3.72 -3.31
C SER A 63 9.87 -2.98 -1.98
N GLY A 64 10.80 -2.03 -1.82
CA GLY A 64 10.91 -1.23 -0.61
C GLY A 64 9.67 -0.37 -0.37
N ILE A 65 9.12 0.29 -1.39
CA ILE A 65 7.85 1.04 -1.28
C ILE A 65 6.71 0.13 -0.78
N HIS A 66 6.63 -1.09 -1.31
CA HIS A 66 5.62 -2.04 -0.88
C HIS A 66 5.79 -2.45 0.59
N GLU A 67 7.01 -2.76 1.02
CA GLU A 67 7.32 -3.09 2.41
C GLU A 67 6.98 -1.93 3.35
N THR A 68 7.40 -0.71 3.00
CA THR A 68 7.08 0.51 3.75
C THR A 68 5.57 0.73 3.83
N SER A 69 4.84 0.51 2.74
CA SER A 69 3.36 0.60 2.72
C SER A 69 2.72 -0.39 3.68
N GLN A 70 3.25 -1.61 3.80
CA GLN A 70 2.77 -2.57 4.80
C GLN A 70 3.03 -2.09 6.23
N LYS A 71 4.21 -1.53 6.50
CA LYS A 71 4.56 -0.95 7.81
C LYS A 71 3.61 0.20 8.17
N ILE A 72 3.32 1.10 7.23
CA ILE A 72 2.33 2.17 7.39
C ILE A 72 0.94 1.59 7.71
N GLY A 73 0.53 0.52 7.02
CA GLY A 73 -0.73 -0.16 7.30
C GLY A 73 -0.80 -0.76 8.73
N ARG A 74 0.32 -1.23 9.27
CA ARG A 74 0.42 -1.68 10.67
C ARG A 74 0.35 -0.49 11.63
N LEU A 75 1.08 0.58 11.34
CA LEU A 75 1.05 1.83 12.11
C LEU A 75 -0.37 2.39 12.21
N ALA A 76 -1.12 2.36 11.10
CA ALA A 76 -2.51 2.80 11.06
C ALA A 76 -3.40 2.00 12.02
N LYS A 77 -3.18 0.69 12.13
CA LYS A 77 -3.91 -0.17 13.08
C LYS A 77 -3.54 0.16 14.53
N LEU A 78 -2.25 0.37 14.82
CA LEU A 78 -1.79 0.75 16.16
C LEU A 78 -2.31 2.13 16.57
N ALA A 79 -2.25 3.11 15.67
CA ALA A 79 -2.76 4.46 15.89
C ALA A 79 -4.27 4.47 16.19
N LYS A 80 -5.05 3.56 15.59
CA LYS A 80 -6.48 3.37 15.88
C LYS A 80 -6.74 2.64 17.20
N ARG A 81 -5.85 1.72 17.61
CA ARG A 81 -6.00 0.93 18.83
C ARG A 81 -5.51 1.66 20.09
N SER A 82 -4.77 2.76 19.92
CA SER A 82 -4.32 3.63 21.01
C SER A 82 -5.49 4.03 21.92
N SER A 83 -5.54 3.43 23.11
CA SER A 83 -6.59 3.66 24.12
C SER A 83 -6.00 4.43 25.30
N MET A 84 -6.85 5.10 26.10
CA MET A 84 -6.38 5.95 27.22
C MET A 84 -5.50 5.19 28.23
N PHE A 85 -5.69 3.89 28.37
CA PHE A 85 -5.02 3.04 29.36
C PHE A 85 -4.04 2.03 28.75
N ASP A 86 -4.04 1.88 27.42
CA ASP A 86 -3.20 0.93 26.69
C ASP A 86 -2.81 1.56 25.34
N ASP A 87 -1.84 2.49 25.41
CA ASP A 87 -1.24 3.13 24.24
C ASP A 87 0.14 2.51 23.98
N PRO A 88 0.34 1.82 22.84
CA PRO A 88 1.64 1.24 22.49
C PRO A 88 2.61 2.33 21.99
N VAL A 89 2.92 3.33 22.84
CA VAL A 89 3.69 4.53 22.47
C VAL A 89 5.05 4.16 21.87
N VAL A 90 5.74 3.19 22.47
CA VAL A 90 7.07 2.72 22.06
C VAL A 90 7.01 2.08 20.67
N GLU A 91 6.11 1.11 20.46
CA GLU A 91 5.96 0.42 19.17
C GLU A 91 5.61 1.40 18.04
N ILE A 92 4.71 2.35 18.31
CA ILE A 92 4.35 3.36 17.32
C ILE A 92 5.55 4.28 17.02
N GLN A 93 6.35 4.64 18.03
CA GLN A 93 7.52 5.49 17.83
C GLN A 93 8.63 4.78 17.04
N GLU A 94 8.93 3.53 17.36
CA GLU A 94 9.87 2.69 16.62
C GLU A 94 9.43 2.52 15.17
N LEU A 95 8.15 2.18 14.96
CA LEU A 95 7.60 1.99 13.62
C LEU A 95 7.58 3.31 12.82
N THR A 96 7.31 4.44 13.48
CA THR A 96 7.39 5.78 12.87
C THR A 96 8.82 6.10 12.43
N ALA A 97 9.81 5.86 13.28
CA ALA A 97 11.22 6.10 12.97
C ALA A 97 11.70 5.20 11.82
N LEU A 98 11.30 3.93 11.83
CA LEU A 98 11.64 2.96 10.78
C LEU A 98 11.04 3.39 9.43
N ILE A 99 9.74 3.68 9.39
CA ILE A 99 9.06 4.15 8.16
C ILE A 99 9.70 5.44 7.64
N LYS A 100 10.06 6.37 8.54
CA LYS A 100 10.76 7.59 8.18
C LYS A 100 12.09 7.28 7.48
N THR A 101 12.93 6.43 8.06
CA THR A 101 14.20 6.01 7.46
C THR A 101 13.99 5.32 6.11
N ASP A 102 12.98 4.45 5.99
CA ASP A 102 12.65 3.78 4.74
C ASP A 102 12.26 4.80 3.65
N ILE A 103 11.37 5.74 3.95
CA ILE A 103 10.92 6.77 2.98
C ILE A 103 12.09 7.65 2.56
N THR A 104 12.94 8.09 3.48
CA THR A 104 14.13 8.90 3.15
C THR A 104 15.10 8.13 2.25
N THR A 105 15.34 6.85 2.57
CA THR A 105 16.20 5.98 1.76
C THR A 105 15.63 5.75 0.37
N LEU A 106 14.32 5.51 0.27
CA LEU A 106 13.62 5.33 -1.00
C LEU A 106 13.65 6.60 -1.85
N ASN A 107 13.48 7.77 -1.22
CA ASN A 107 13.56 9.05 -1.90
C ASN A 107 14.95 9.30 -2.48
N MET A 108 16.02 9.01 -1.72
CA MET A 108 17.39 9.09 -2.23
C MET A 108 17.65 8.11 -3.37
N ALA A 109 17.23 6.85 -3.22
CA ALA A 109 17.38 5.84 -4.25
C ALA A 109 16.63 6.20 -5.55
N LEU A 110 15.52 6.92 -5.44
CA LEU A 110 14.75 7.39 -6.57
C LEU A 110 15.43 8.56 -7.29
N SER A 111 16.03 9.50 -6.56
CA SER A 111 16.91 10.53 -7.13
C SER A 111 18.10 9.91 -7.86
N ASP A 112 18.73 8.88 -7.28
CA ASP A 112 19.81 8.13 -7.92
C ASP A 112 19.32 7.44 -9.21
N LEU A 113 18.12 6.85 -9.19
CA LEU A 113 17.53 6.22 -10.38
C LEU A 113 17.30 7.25 -11.50
N GLN A 114 16.83 8.45 -11.16
CA GLN A 114 16.63 9.54 -12.12
C GLN A 114 17.94 10.08 -12.68
N THR A 115 19.01 10.15 -11.87
CA THR A 115 20.34 10.54 -12.40
C THR A 115 20.87 9.52 -13.40
N LEU A 116 20.70 8.21 -13.13
CA LEU A 116 21.05 7.15 -14.08
C LEU A 116 20.26 7.27 -15.38
N GLN A 117 18.96 7.53 -15.29
CA GLN A 117 18.13 7.78 -16.46
C GLN A 117 18.67 8.95 -17.29
N ASN A 118 18.92 10.11 -16.66
CA ASN A 118 19.44 11.28 -17.35
C ASN A 118 20.83 11.03 -18.00
N MET A 119 21.68 10.24 -17.34
CA MET A 119 22.98 9.83 -17.91
C MET A 119 22.81 8.94 -19.15
N GLU A 120 21.88 7.99 -19.13
CA GLU A 120 21.58 7.14 -20.30
C GLU A 120 21.04 7.95 -21.49
N ILE A 121 20.28 9.00 -21.22
CA ILE A 121 19.79 9.94 -22.25
C ILE A 121 20.94 10.78 -22.82
N ALA A 122 21.87 11.22 -21.98
CA ALA A 122 23.01 12.05 -22.41
C ALA A 122 24.03 11.30 -23.28
N ASP A 123 24.18 9.98 -23.08
CA ASP A 123 25.13 9.13 -23.82
C ASP A 123 24.72 8.87 -25.29
N GLY A 124 23.47 9.18 -25.67
CA GLY A 124 22.98 9.14 -27.05
C GLY A 124 22.80 7.73 -27.66
N ASN A 125 23.20 6.66 -26.96
CA ASN A 125 23.06 5.27 -27.41
C ASN A 125 21.85 4.57 -26.77
N TYR A 126 20.68 5.20 -26.90
CA TYR A 126 19.41 4.67 -26.40
C TYR A 126 18.43 4.41 -27.55
N SER A 127 17.55 3.43 -27.34
CA SER A 127 16.33 3.27 -28.13
C SER A 127 15.25 4.14 -27.52
N GLU A 128 14.43 4.80 -28.35
CA GLU A 128 13.29 5.62 -27.90
C GLU A 128 12.43 4.86 -26.88
N ASP A 129 12.10 3.60 -27.19
CA ASP A 129 11.33 2.70 -26.31
C ASP A 129 11.97 2.52 -24.92
N ARG A 130 13.31 2.53 -24.83
CA ARG A 130 14.02 2.37 -23.55
C ARG A 130 13.88 3.62 -22.68
N ILE A 131 13.95 4.80 -23.28
CA ILE A 131 13.71 6.06 -22.57
C ILE A 131 12.28 6.09 -22.07
N VAL A 132 11.31 5.89 -22.96
CA VAL A 132 9.88 5.92 -22.59
C VAL A 132 9.62 4.97 -21.43
N HIS A 133 10.09 3.72 -21.54
CA HIS A 133 9.98 2.75 -20.45
C HIS A 133 10.62 3.22 -19.14
N SER A 134 11.86 3.72 -19.19
CA SER A 134 12.57 4.20 -18.00
C SER A 134 11.85 5.38 -17.33
N THR A 135 11.30 6.31 -18.13
CA THR A 135 10.52 7.45 -17.65
C THR A 135 9.25 6.97 -16.96
N THR A 136 8.48 6.10 -17.61
CA THR A 136 7.24 5.55 -17.05
C THR A 136 7.50 4.82 -15.73
N VAL A 137 8.60 4.05 -15.64
CA VAL A 137 8.97 3.35 -14.40
C VAL A 137 9.35 4.35 -13.30
N CYS A 138 10.13 5.38 -13.61
CA CYS A 138 10.47 6.44 -12.65
C CYS A 138 9.20 7.12 -12.13
N ASP A 139 8.27 7.47 -13.00
CA ASP A 139 7.04 8.18 -12.64
C ASP A 139 6.09 7.32 -11.81
N ASP A 140 5.92 6.04 -12.17
CA ASP A 140 5.15 5.08 -11.37
C ASP A 140 5.74 4.94 -9.95
N LEU A 141 7.06 4.83 -9.83
CA LEU A 141 7.73 4.74 -8.52
C LEU A 141 7.58 6.03 -7.71
N LYS A 142 7.69 7.21 -8.36
CA LYS A 142 7.48 8.51 -7.70
C LYS A 142 6.06 8.63 -7.15
N ASN A 143 5.07 8.29 -7.97
CA ASN A 143 3.67 8.35 -7.58
C ASN A 143 3.34 7.39 -6.45
N LYS A 144 3.88 6.17 -6.49
CA LYS A 144 3.73 5.19 -5.41
C LYS A 144 4.39 5.64 -4.11
N LEU A 145 5.60 6.19 -4.17
CA LEU A 145 6.29 6.72 -2.99
C LEU A 145 5.56 7.94 -2.42
N MET A 146 5.09 8.86 -3.28
CA MET A 146 4.29 10.00 -2.88
C MET A 146 2.98 9.57 -2.20
N GLY A 147 2.31 8.54 -2.74
CA GLY A 147 1.12 7.94 -2.13
C GLY A 147 1.40 7.32 -0.76
N ALA A 148 2.51 6.59 -0.62
CA ALA A 148 2.93 6.03 0.67
C ALA A 148 3.26 7.12 1.70
N THR A 149 4.02 8.15 1.31
CA THR A 149 4.36 9.30 2.15
C THR A 149 3.10 10.04 2.61
N LYS A 150 2.13 10.26 1.72
CA LYS A 150 0.85 10.87 2.06
C LYS A 150 0.06 10.02 3.06
N HIS A 151 -0.06 8.71 2.82
CA HIS A 151 -0.74 7.81 3.75
C HIS A 151 -0.09 7.84 5.13
N PHE A 152 1.24 7.83 5.19
CA PHE A 152 1.97 7.93 6.44
C PHE A 152 1.66 9.25 7.18
N GLN A 153 1.68 10.37 6.47
CA GLN A 153 1.30 11.68 7.01
C GLN A 153 -0.14 11.68 7.56
N ASP A 154 -1.09 11.09 6.84
CA ASP A 154 -2.51 11.00 7.27
C ASP A 154 -2.62 10.19 8.57
N VAL A 155 -1.91 9.08 8.69
CA VAL A 155 -1.89 8.23 9.91
C VAL A 155 -1.29 8.99 11.10
N LEU A 156 -0.19 9.70 10.89
CA LEU A 156 0.44 10.52 11.92
C LEU A 156 -0.48 11.67 12.37
N THR A 157 -1.16 12.33 11.43
CA THR A 157 -2.12 13.40 11.71
C THR A 157 -3.30 12.87 12.52
N ALA A 158 -3.90 11.75 12.11
CA ALA A 158 -4.99 11.10 12.83
C ALA A 158 -4.57 10.69 14.25
N ARG A 159 -3.33 10.23 14.44
CA ARG A 159 -2.79 9.93 15.77
C ARG A 159 -2.69 11.21 16.62
N THR A 160 -2.15 12.29 16.09
CA THR A 160 -2.04 13.58 16.79
C THR A 160 -3.41 14.09 17.22
N GLU A 161 -4.41 14.01 16.34
CA GLU A 161 -5.80 14.36 16.65
C GLU A 161 -6.37 13.49 17.77
N ASN A 162 -6.19 12.16 17.70
CA ASN A 162 -6.64 11.25 18.75
C ASN A 162 -6.00 11.59 20.09
N ILE A 163 -4.68 11.80 20.12
CA ILE A 163 -3.95 12.14 21.35
C ILE A 163 -4.46 13.46 21.94
N LYS A 164 -4.69 14.47 21.10
CA LYS A 164 -5.21 15.78 21.51
C LYS A 164 -6.64 15.69 22.05
N ALA A 165 -7.51 14.94 21.37
CA ALA A 165 -8.88 14.70 21.81
C ALA A 165 -8.93 13.99 23.17
N HIS A 166 -8.03 13.02 23.38
CA HIS A 166 -7.89 12.33 24.66
C HIS A 166 -7.37 13.25 25.77
N GLU A 167 -6.37 14.08 25.50
CA GLU A 167 -5.85 15.02 26.50
C GLU A 167 -6.91 16.07 26.88
N ASN A 168 -7.69 16.57 25.92
CA ASN A 168 -8.82 17.46 26.18
C ASN A 168 -9.87 16.78 27.08
N ARG A 169 -10.26 15.55 26.75
CA ARG A 169 -11.18 14.76 27.58
C ARG A 169 -10.65 14.57 28.99
N LYS A 170 -9.36 14.24 29.13
CA LYS A 170 -8.69 14.10 30.43
C LYS A 170 -8.80 15.41 31.22
N GLN A 171 -8.49 16.55 30.62
CA GLN A 171 -8.58 17.86 31.30
C GLN A 171 -10.00 18.20 31.76
N LEU A 172 -11.03 17.83 30.99
CA LEU A 172 -12.44 18.04 31.37
C LEU A 172 -12.86 17.20 32.58
N PHE A 173 -12.38 15.96 32.69
CA PHE A 173 -12.73 15.07 33.81
C PHE A 173 -11.77 15.17 35.01
N SER A 174 -10.52 15.57 34.79
CA SER A 174 -9.49 15.70 35.84
C SER A 174 -9.52 17.04 36.56
N LYS A 175 -10.03 18.12 35.93
CA LYS A 175 -10.22 19.41 36.63
C LYS A 175 -11.43 19.40 37.56
N SER A 176 -12.38 18.49 37.35
CA SER A 176 -13.60 18.37 38.16
C SER A 176 -13.37 17.69 39.51
N THR A 177 -12.30 16.89 39.68
CA THR A 177 -12.00 16.22 40.96
C THR A 177 -11.20 17.08 41.93
N ILE A 178 -10.56 18.17 41.47
CA ILE A 178 -9.80 19.10 42.35
C ILE A 178 -10.72 20.21 42.88
N ARG A 179 -11.86 20.46 42.23
CA ARG A 179 -12.70 21.63 42.54
C ARG A 179 -13.79 21.38 43.57
N GLU A 180 -14.13 20.13 43.88
CA GLU A 180 -15.14 19.83 44.89
C GLU A 180 -14.72 18.60 45.69
N ASN A 181 -14.27 18.84 46.91
CA ASN A 181 -14.42 17.88 48.01
C ASN A 181 -15.88 18.05 48.51
N PRO A 182 -16.84 17.19 48.14
CA PRO A 182 -18.25 17.37 48.53
C PRO A 182 -18.49 17.12 50.02
N PHE A 183 -17.48 16.67 50.77
CA PHE A 183 -17.56 16.36 52.20
C PHE A 183 -17.02 17.48 53.11
N GLN A 184 -16.64 18.64 52.59
CA GLN A 184 -16.23 19.79 53.43
C GLN A 184 -17.36 20.78 53.75
N HIS A 185 -18.60 20.54 53.31
CA HIS A 185 -19.72 21.30 53.83
C HIS A 185 -19.99 20.89 55.28
N GLN A 186 -19.42 21.68 56.19
CA GLN A 186 -19.79 21.78 57.59
C GLN A 186 -21.30 21.65 57.75
N THR A 187 -21.75 20.51 58.28
CA THR A 187 -23.08 20.37 58.82
C THR A 187 -23.17 21.28 60.05
N LYS A 188 -23.81 22.45 59.90
CA LYS A 188 -24.45 23.11 61.04
C LYS A 188 -25.36 22.08 61.69
N SER A 189 -25.14 21.82 62.97
CA SER A 189 -25.97 20.95 63.80
C SER A 189 -27.40 21.49 63.83
N VAL A 190 -28.27 20.95 62.98
CA VAL A 190 -29.72 20.99 63.20
C VAL A 190 -30.09 19.61 63.72
N THR A 191 -30.37 19.57 65.02
CA THR A 191 -30.94 18.41 65.71
C THR A 191 -32.34 18.18 65.17
N GLU A 192 -32.46 17.32 64.16
CA GLU A 192 -33.74 16.74 63.75
C GLU A 192 -33.56 15.22 63.69
N PRO A 193 -34.37 14.42 64.43
CA PRO A 193 -34.22 12.98 64.45
C PRO A 193 -34.78 12.35 63.16
N PRO A 194 -34.17 11.26 62.65
CA PRO A 194 -34.61 10.59 61.43
C PRO A 194 -35.99 9.91 61.59
N PRO A 195 -36.81 9.81 60.52
CA PRO A 195 -38.25 9.51 60.56
C PRO A 195 -38.63 8.03 60.79
N TRP A 196 -37.75 7.22 61.40
CA TRP A 196 -38.05 5.83 61.75
C TRP A 196 -37.67 5.51 63.19
N SER A 197 -38.31 6.19 64.14
CA SER A 197 -38.44 5.71 65.51
C SER A 197 -39.92 5.60 65.87
N SER A 198 -40.42 4.37 65.87
CA SER A 198 -41.80 4.03 66.22
C SER A 198 -42.11 4.40 67.67
N SER A 199 -43.11 5.27 67.86
CA SER A 199 -43.74 5.50 69.15
C SER A 199 -44.81 4.44 69.40
N SER A 200 -44.72 3.76 70.54
CA SER A 200 -45.75 2.84 71.05
C SER A 200 -46.70 3.57 71.98
N LYS A 201 -48.01 3.60 71.66
CA LYS A 201 -49.14 3.22 72.56
C LYS A 201 -50.51 3.39 71.85
N VAL A 202 -51.30 2.33 71.94
CA VAL A 202 -52.66 2.04 71.42
C VAL A 202 -53.72 2.59 72.44
N PRO A 203 -55.08 2.60 72.28
CA PRO A 203 -55.91 1.83 71.33
C PRO A 203 -57.21 2.49 70.76
N THR A 204 -57.83 1.85 69.75
CA THR A 204 -59.26 1.38 69.75
C THR A 204 -59.78 1.01 68.35
N SER A 205 -60.54 -0.10 68.31
CA SER A 205 -61.47 -0.66 67.30
C SER A 205 -60.96 -1.36 66.02
N SER A 206 -61.23 -2.68 66.00
CA SER A 206 -61.10 -3.75 64.99
C SER A 206 -62.21 -3.71 63.90
N PRO A 207 -62.42 -4.72 62.99
CA PRO A 207 -61.64 -5.94 62.66
C PRO A 207 -61.60 -6.39 61.15
N LEU A 208 -60.87 -7.50 60.88
CA LEU A 208 -61.04 -8.54 59.81
C LEU A 208 -60.52 -8.22 58.37
N LEU A 209 -59.82 -9.08 57.60
CA LEU A 209 -59.74 -10.55 57.44
C LEU A 209 -58.33 -11.04 56.96
N GLY A 210 -58.08 -12.36 57.06
CA GLY A 210 -56.77 -13.06 57.00
C GLY A 210 -56.23 -13.61 55.64
N PRO A 211 -55.28 -14.59 55.68
CA PRO A 211 -54.19 -14.85 54.70
C PRO A 211 -54.39 -16.16 53.87
N PRO A 212 -53.43 -16.73 53.05
CA PRO A 212 -52.19 -17.41 53.55
C PRO A 212 -50.92 -17.54 52.62
N GLN A 213 -49.77 -17.77 53.28
CA GLN A 213 -48.66 -18.76 53.12
C GLN A 213 -47.94 -19.17 51.80
N ASN A 214 -46.58 -19.22 51.90
CA ASN A 214 -45.54 -20.20 51.45
C ASN A 214 -44.35 -19.49 50.75
N GLY A 215 -43.06 -19.69 51.05
CA GLY A 215 -42.30 -20.49 52.00
C GLY A 215 -40.79 -20.37 51.69
N VAL A 216 -39.96 -20.64 52.72
CA VAL A 216 -38.53 -21.08 52.71
C VAL A 216 -37.40 -20.04 52.49
N GLN A 217 -36.55 -19.94 53.52
CA GLN A 217 -35.29 -19.21 53.64
C GLN A 217 -34.07 -20.09 53.30
N ALA A 218 -33.08 -19.54 52.59
CA ALA A 218 -31.63 -19.79 52.69
C ALA A 218 -30.93 -18.88 51.65
N GLY A 219 -29.89 -18.08 51.85
CA GLY A 219 -29.04 -17.73 52.98
C GLY A 219 -27.84 -16.97 52.40
N SER A 220 -27.81 -15.64 52.46
CA SER A 220 -26.62 -14.83 52.12
C SER A 220 -26.47 -13.70 53.14
N GLN A 221 -25.94 -14.05 54.31
CA GLN A 221 -25.61 -13.06 55.33
C GLN A 221 -24.36 -12.29 54.93
N LEU A 222 -24.58 -11.09 54.39
CA LEU A 222 -23.61 -10.02 54.24
C LEU A 222 -23.02 -9.69 55.62
N ARG A 223 -21.75 -10.02 55.82
CA ARG A 223 -21.01 -9.63 57.04
C ARG A 223 -20.68 -8.14 56.97
N ARG A 224 -21.67 -7.30 57.34
CA ARG A 224 -21.48 -5.88 57.66
C ARG A 224 -20.70 -5.80 58.98
N ARG A 225 -19.42 -5.44 58.90
CA ARG A 225 -18.57 -5.20 60.08
C ARG A 225 -19.07 -3.91 60.76
N PRO A 226 -19.17 -3.83 62.10
CA PRO A 226 -19.50 -2.59 62.78
C PRO A 226 -18.32 -1.63 62.63
N ALA A 227 -18.57 -0.44 62.09
CA ALA A 227 -17.60 0.64 62.09
C ALA A 227 -17.45 1.11 63.54
N VAL A 228 -16.24 0.95 64.08
CA VAL A 228 -15.79 1.66 65.27
C VAL A 228 -15.73 3.14 64.92
N ASP A 229 -16.27 3.99 65.80
CA ASP A 229 -16.11 5.43 65.76
C ASP A 229 -14.62 5.79 65.75
N GLY A 230 -14.13 6.13 64.56
CA GLY A 230 -12.83 6.72 64.32
C GLY A 230 -13.02 7.73 63.21
N THR A 231 -12.85 9.01 63.53
CA THR A 231 -12.88 10.10 62.57
C THR A 231 -12.03 9.76 61.34
N PRO A 232 -12.55 9.85 60.11
CA PRO A 232 -11.75 9.61 58.92
C PRO A 232 -10.69 10.71 58.85
N SER A 233 -9.45 10.34 59.12
CA SER A 233 -8.33 11.25 59.01
C SER A 233 -8.07 11.48 57.52
N ASN A 234 -8.18 12.74 57.09
CA ASN A 234 -7.82 13.25 55.74
C ASN A 234 -6.46 12.74 55.21
N HIS A 235 -5.60 12.21 56.09
CA HIS A 235 -4.32 11.62 55.75
C HIS A 235 -4.42 10.34 54.89
N MET A 236 -5.45 9.51 55.09
CA MET A 236 -5.55 8.22 54.38
C MET A 236 -6.02 8.37 52.92
N GLU A 237 -6.85 9.38 52.63
CA GLU A 237 -7.22 9.76 51.25
C GLU A 237 -6.06 10.44 50.50
N MET A 238 -5.27 11.27 51.18
CA MET A 238 -4.10 11.92 50.56
C MET A 238 -3.04 10.89 50.12
N SER A 239 -2.90 9.78 50.84
CA SER A 239 -1.92 8.73 50.50
C SER A 239 -2.35 7.85 49.32
N MET A 240 -3.65 7.70 49.07
CA MET A 240 -4.18 7.01 47.87
C MET A 240 -4.04 7.86 46.60
N LEU A 241 -4.15 9.19 46.71
CA LEU A 241 -3.88 10.10 45.59
C LEU A 241 -2.38 10.15 45.24
N GLN A 242 -1.48 10.06 46.23
CA GLN A 242 -0.04 10.11 45.99
C GLN A 242 0.51 8.89 45.24
N GLN A 243 -0.16 7.73 45.27
CA GLN A 243 0.32 6.51 44.63
C GLN A 243 -0.16 6.34 43.17
N VAL A 244 -1.19 7.06 42.75
CA VAL A 244 -1.71 7.04 41.36
C VAL A 244 -1.08 8.14 40.50
N VAL A 245 -0.68 9.26 41.10
CA VAL A 245 -0.05 10.41 40.44
C VAL A 245 1.29 10.06 39.73
N PRO A 246 2.26 9.36 40.33
CA PRO A 246 3.58 9.19 39.70
C PRO A 246 3.53 8.35 38.42
N ARG A 247 2.59 7.39 38.31
CA ARG A 247 2.44 6.58 37.09
C ARG A 247 1.75 7.33 35.95
N GLN A 248 0.97 8.35 36.28
CA GLN A 248 0.21 9.15 35.33
C GLN A 248 1.07 10.26 34.70
N GLU A 249 2.03 10.80 35.47
CA GLU A 249 2.94 11.84 35.03
C GLU A 249 3.91 11.32 33.97
N GLU A 250 4.51 10.14 34.19
CA GLU A 250 5.40 9.48 33.23
C GLU A 250 4.70 9.19 31.88
N TYR A 251 3.44 8.75 31.92
CA TYR A 251 2.62 8.52 30.72
C TYR A 251 2.31 9.82 29.96
N SER A 252 2.04 10.91 30.68
CA SER A 252 1.78 12.22 30.05
C SER A 252 3.02 12.80 29.38
N GLN A 253 4.19 12.63 30.00
CA GLN A 253 5.46 13.10 29.47
C GLN A 253 5.89 12.30 28.23
N GLY A 254 5.74 10.96 28.24
CA GLY A 254 6.03 10.12 27.08
C GLY A 254 5.17 10.47 25.85
N ARG A 255 3.90 10.83 26.06
CA ARG A 255 3.01 11.29 24.97
C ARG A 255 3.41 12.64 24.41
N ALA A 256 3.83 13.59 25.25
CA ALA A 256 4.27 14.91 24.79
C ALA A 256 5.52 14.80 23.90
N VAL A 257 6.50 13.97 24.30
CA VAL A 257 7.70 13.69 23.50
C VAL A 257 7.33 12.99 22.19
N ALA A 258 6.42 12.01 22.24
CA ALA A 258 5.95 11.32 21.05
C ALA A 258 5.26 12.28 20.05
N LEU A 259 4.46 13.24 20.53
CA LEU A 259 3.83 14.25 19.67
C LEU A 259 4.86 15.15 18.98
N GLN A 260 5.86 15.64 19.72
CA GLN A 260 6.91 16.49 19.14
C GLN A 260 7.69 15.73 18.04
N ASN A 261 7.97 14.45 18.26
CA ASN A 261 8.62 13.60 17.27
C ASN A 261 7.74 13.38 16.02
N VAL A 262 6.43 13.23 16.22
CA VAL A 262 5.46 13.13 15.12
C VAL A 262 5.39 14.43 14.32
N GLU A 263 5.32 15.59 14.97
CA GLU A 263 5.31 16.90 14.31
C GLU A 263 6.59 17.13 13.49
N SER A 264 7.76 16.82 14.07
CA SER A 264 9.03 16.88 13.35
C SER A 264 9.03 15.96 12.12
N THR A 265 8.50 14.74 12.26
CA THR A 265 8.39 13.78 11.15
C THR A 265 7.46 14.31 10.07
N ILE A 266 6.28 14.85 10.41
CA ILE A 266 5.34 15.44 9.44
C ILE A 266 5.99 16.59 8.65
N SER A 267 6.76 17.46 9.32
CA SER A 267 7.47 18.56 8.67
C SER A 267 8.49 18.05 7.65
N GLU A 268 9.29 17.06 8.03
CA GLU A 268 10.29 16.44 7.13
C GLU A 268 9.65 15.72 5.94
N LEU A 269 8.57 14.97 6.18
CA LEU A 269 7.80 14.32 5.12
C LEU A 269 7.18 15.34 4.16
N SER A 270 6.74 16.50 4.66
CA SER A 270 6.25 17.59 3.80
C SER A 270 7.34 18.10 2.85
N GLY A 271 8.59 18.13 3.31
CA GLY A 271 9.76 18.39 2.48
C GLY A 271 9.95 17.34 1.39
N ILE A 272 9.89 16.05 1.74
CA ILE A 272 9.99 14.93 0.79
C ILE A 272 8.82 14.96 -0.21
N PHE A 273 7.60 15.23 0.26
CA PHE A 273 6.41 15.34 -0.56
C PHE A 273 6.54 16.48 -1.58
N THR A 274 7.03 17.64 -1.15
CA THR A 274 7.31 18.76 -2.05
C THR A 274 8.37 18.39 -3.07
N HIS A 275 9.44 17.72 -2.64
CA HIS A 275 10.47 17.24 -3.55
C HIS A 275 9.92 16.30 -4.63
N LEU A 276 9.16 15.28 -4.23
CA LEU A 276 8.50 14.36 -5.16
C LEU A 276 7.51 15.09 -6.07
N ALA A 277 6.72 16.03 -5.54
CA ALA A 277 5.80 16.83 -6.33
C ALA A 277 6.53 17.67 -7.39
N THR A 278 7.65 18.30 -7.04
CA THR A 278 8.47 19.03 -8.02
C THR A 278 9.10 18.10 -9.07
N MET A 279 9.51 16.91 -8.64
CA MET A 279 10.12 15.90 -9.50
C MET A 279 9.13 15.31 -10.51
N VAL A 280 7.85 15.22 -10.14
CA VAL A 280 6.73 14.81 -11.02
C VAL A 280 6.25 15.99 -11.88
N ALA A 281 6.13 17.19 -11.32
CA ALA A 281 5.68 18.37 -12.06
C ALA A 281 6.66 18.79 -13.16
N HIS A 282 7.97 18.65 -12.94
CA HIS A 282 8.99 19.02 -13.92
C HIS A 282 9.04 18.07 -15.12
N GLN A 283 8.70 16.79 -14.94
CA GLN A 283 8.73 15.79 -16.01
C GLN A 283 7.45 15.75 -16.85
N GLY A 284 6.52 16.69 -16.59
CA GLY A 284 5.21 16.69 -17.21
C GLY A 284 4.33 15.63 -16.56
N GLU A 285 3.06 15.94 -16.42
CA GLU A 285 2.04 14.99 -16.01
C GLU A 285 1.90 13.91 -17.10
N LEU A 286 2.81 12.94 -17.15
CA LEU A 286 2.52 11.60 -17.66
C LEU A 286 1.65 10.90 -16.61
N ALA A 287 0.49 11.50 -16.29
CA ALA A 287 -0.62 10.74 -15.74
C ALA A 287 -0.78 9.57 -16.70
N ILE A 288 -0.64 8.35 -16.19
CA ILE A 288 -0.67 7.08 -16.92
C ILE A 288 -1.83 7.11 -17.94
N ARG A 289 -1.58 7.64 -19.15
CA ARG A 289 -2.52 7.67 -20.26
C ARG A 289 -2.12 6.50 -21.11
N ILE A 290 -2.72 5.37 -20.77
CA ILE A 290 -2.75 4.17 -21.60
C ILE A 290 -3.16 4.52 -23.05
N ASP A 291 -3.85 5.65 -23.24
CA ASP A 291 -4.30 6.15 -24.54
C ASP A 291 -3.14 6.53 -25.50
N GLU A 292 -2.02 7.07 -25.01
CA GLU A 292 -0.95 7.59 -25.89
C GLU A 292 -0.03 6.46 -26.43
N ASP A 293 0.15 5.39 -25.66
CA ASP A 293 0.79 4.14 -26.14
C ASP A 293 -0.10 3.33 -27.10
N MET A 294 -1.44 3.50 -27.05
CA MET A 294 -2.37 2.83 -27.98
C MET A 294 -2.24 3.38 -29.40
N ASP A 295 -2.10 4.71 -29.55
CA ASP A 295 -1.95 5.35 -30.87
C ASP A 295 -0.63 4.96 -31.55
N GLN A 296 0.47 4.88 -30.79
CA GLN A 296 1.75 4.40 -31.32
C GLN A 296 1.70 2.90 -31.66
N SER A 297 1.05 2.09 -30.82
CA SER A 297 0.82 0.67 -31.11
C SER A 297 0.00 0.48 -32.38
N LEU A 298 -1.04 1.30 -32.59
CA LEU A 298 -1.86 1.29 -33.80
C LEU A 298 -1.03 1.68 -35.02
N ALA A 299 -0.21 2.73 -34.93
CA ALA A 299 0.67 3.15 -36.02
C ALA A 299 1.68 2.05 -36.39
N ASN A 300 2.28 1.39 -35.41
CA ASN A 300 3.21 0.28 -35.62
C ASN A 300 2.53 -0.96 -36.23
N VAL A 301 1.31 -1.28 -35.78
CA VAL A 301 0.51 -2.39 -36.34
C VAL A 301 0.08 -2.08 -37.78
N GLU A 302 -0.36 -0.87 -38.08
CA GLU A 302 -0.73 -0.46 -39.43
C GLU A 302 0.50 -0.41 -40.35
N GLY A 303 1.64 0.04 -39.84
CA GLY A 303 2.94 -0.05 -40.50
C GLY A 303 3.32 -1.50 -40.85
N ALA A 304 3.21 -2.41 -39.89
CA ALA A 304 3.47 -3.84 -40.11
C ALA A 304 2.47 -4.46 -41.11
N ARG A 305 1.19 -4.11 -41.02
CA ARG A 305 0.15 -4.53 -41.97
C ARG A 305 0.47 -4.06 -43.39
N SER A 306 0.88 -2.81 -43.55
CA SER A 306 1.24 -2.25 -44.85
C SER A 306 2.46 -2.97 -45.46
N ALA A 307 3.46 -3.31 -44.64
CA ALA A 307 4.62 -4.08 -45.07
C ALA A 307 4.25 -5.52 -45.49
N LEU A 308 3.37 -6.18 -44.73
CA LEU A 308 2.86 -7.52 -45.06
C LEU A 308 2.04 -7.50 -46.36
N LEU A 309 1.17 -6.51 -46.56
CA LEU A 309 0.39 -6.35 -47.79
C LEU A 309 1.31 -6.09 -48.99
N ARG A 310 2.35 -5.27 -48.82
CA ARG A 310 3.34 -5.00 -49.86
C ARG A 310 4.11 -6.26 -50.25
N HIS A 311 4.53 -7.06 -49.27
CA HIS A 311 5.21 -8.33 -49.50
C HIS A 311 4.30 -9.37 -50.18
N LEU A 312 3.03 -9.46 -49.75
CA LEU A 312 2.04 -10.33 -50.39
C LEU A 312 1.81 -9.93 -51.85
N ASN A 313 1.70 -8.64 -52.15
CA ASN A 313 1.49 -8.15 -53.51
C ASN A 313 2.71 -8.38 -54.42
N GLN A 314 3.92 -8.32 -53.86
CA GLN A 314 5.16 -8.67 -54.57
C GLN A 314 5.22 -10.17 -54.89
N ILE A 315 4.80 -11.04 -53.96
CA ILE A 315 4.71 -12.50 -54.20
C ILE A 315 3.60 -12.82 -55.21
N SER A 316 2.43 -12.18 -55.12
CA SER A 316 1.31 -12.44 -56.04
C SER A 316 1.63 -12.02 -57.47
N SER A 317 2.27 -10.87 -57.66
CA SER A 317 2.70 -10.38 -58.98
C SER A 317 3.64 -11.36 -59.69
N ASN A 318 4.58 -11.97 -58.95
CA ASN A 318 5.50 -12.96 -59.49
C ASN A 318 4.80 -14.22 -60.03
N ARG A 319 3.60 -14.58 -59.54
CA ARG A 319 2.85 -15.73 -60.06
C ARG A 319 2.34 -15.49 -61.48
N TRP A 320 1.91 -14.28 -61.79
CA TRP A 320 1.46 -13.94 -63.14
C TRP A 320 2.63 -13.87 -64.12
N LEU A 321 3.79 -13.42 -63.66
CA LEU A 321 5.05 -13.50 -64.41
C LEU A 321 5.44 -14.96 -64.70
N LEU A 322 5.32 -15.85 -63.71
CA LEU A 322 5.61 -17.28 -63.89
C LEU A 322 4.67 -17.94 -64.90
N ILE A 323 3.37 -17.62 -64.85
CA ILE A 323 2.37 -18.09 -65.82
C ILE A 323 2.70 -17.66 -67.24
N LYS A 324 3.14 -16.42 -67.44
CA LYS A 324 3.55 -15.92 -68.76
C LYS A 324 4.77 -16.66 -69.31
N ILE A 325 5.79 -16.88 -68.47
CA ILE A 325 6.99 -17.63 -68.86
C ILE A 325 6.61 -19.06 -69.23
N PHE A 326 5.75 -19.70 -68.43
CA PHE A 326 5.27 -21.06 -68.71
C PHE A 326 4.48 -21.16 -70.03
N ALA A 327 3.60 -20.19 -70.31
CA ALA A 327 2.88 -20.13 -71.58
C ALA A 327 3.80 -19.94 -72.78
N ALA A 328 4.85 -19.11 -72.64
CA ALA A 328 5.86 -18.93 -73.68
C ALA A 328 6.63 -20.24 -73.95
N ILE A 329 7.02 -20.98 -72.89
CA ILE A 329 7.69 -22.28 -73.02
C ILE A 329 6.79 -23.28 -73.75
N ILE A 330 5.51 -23.38 -73.40
CA ILE A 330 4.56 -24.27 -74.09
C ILE A 330 4.39 -23.87 -75.55
N PHE A 331 4.26 -22.57 -75.84
CA PHE A 331 4.13 -22.08 -77.21
C PHE A 331 5.33 -22.48 -78.07
N PHE A 332 6.56 -22.30 -77.55
CA PHE A 332 7.77 -22.75 -78.23
C PHE A 332 7.84 -24.26 -78.39
N LEU A 333 7.42 -25.03 -77.38
CA LEU A 333 7.37 -26.48 -77.45
C LEU A 333 6.41 -26.96 -78.55
N VAL A 334 5.22 -26.37 -78.64
CA VAL A 334 4.24 -26.69 -79.69
C VAL A 334 4.80 -26.37 -81.07
N ILE A 335 5.43 -25.20 -81.25
CA ILE A 335 6.09 -24.84 -82.51
C ILE A 335 7.20 -25.84 -82.84
N PHE A 336 8.05 -26.18 -81.87
CA PHE A 336 9.14 -27.13 -82.07
C PHE A 336 8.63 -28.50 -82.52
N VAL A 337 7.58 -29.02 -81.88
CA VAL A 337 6.96 -30.31 -82.27
C VAL A 337 6.33 -30.25 -83.67
N ILE A 338 5.78 -29.11 -84.09
CA ILE A 338 5.16 -28.98 -85.43
C ILE A 338 6.19 -28.79 -86.54
N PHE A 339 7.29 -28.08 -86.27
CA PHE A 339 8.25 -27.68 -87.30
C PHE A 339 9.57 -28.48 -87.31
N VAL A 340 9.94 -29.14 -86.22
CA VAL A 340 11.22 -29.87 -86.09
C VAL A 340 11.05 -31.39 -85.97
N ALA A 341 9.97 -31.87 -85.36
CA ALA A 341 9.64 -33.31 -85.36
C ALA A 341 8.89 -33.71 -86.64
#